data_AF-A0A9Q0EI65-F1
#
_entry.id   AF-A0A9Q0EI65-F1
#
_cell.length_a   1.000
_cell.length_b   1.000
_cell.length_c   1.000
_cell.angle_alpha   90.00
_cell.angle_beta   90.00
_cell.angle_gamma   90.00
#
_symmetry.space_group_name_H-M   'P 1'
#
loop_
_entity.id
_entity.type
_entity.pdbx_description
1 polymer ?
#
loop_
_entity_poly.entity_id
_entity_poly.type
_entity_poly.pdbx_seq_one_letter_code
_entity_poly.pdbx_strand_id
1 'polypeptide(L)'
;MSEIIEDLNELKVYAVNGELIPFDGWVAIMTNLPGNEEPSLSISVPFLVTSLAMERPLVGFNVLEEIIQGQPERLICTLVKLLCDAISVPVEKAKAIVSFIQTVEPSTSQGRLRTGVNYIVIPAGQVTWVRCHVPQTLNSSDRLVLFEADESSHQLVQLDLGTGLFEIQTHAKPYVTIPVGNNTKHDVALPRKTALGILQHIEGFVDADSPDKPTSTATVNSTP
;
A
#
# COMPACT_ATOMS: atom_id res chain seq x y z
N MET A 1 17.20 26.58 -3.79
CA MET A 1 17.19 25.16 -4.16
C MET A 1 16.03 24.55 -3.40
N SER A 2 14.87 24.58 -4.03
CA SER A 2 13.60 24.11 -3.47
C SER A 2 12.92 23.47 -4.66
N GLU A 3 13.06 22.15 -4.74
CA GLU A 3 12.40 21.33 -5.73
C GLU A 3 10.91 21.40 -5.39
N ILE A 4 10.20 22.24 -6.13
CA ILE A 4 8.75 22.31 -6.13
C ILE A 4 8.33 21.04 -6.87
N ILE A 5 7.76 20.09 -6.13
CA ILE A 5 7.08 18.94 -6.73
C ILE A 5 5.84 19.53 -7.43
N GLU A 6 6.00 19.84 -8.71
CA GLU A 6 4.92 20.23 -9.61
C GLU A 6 4.03 19.01 -9.89
N ASP A 7 2.72 19.25 -9.86
CA ASP A 7 1.62 18.39 -10.33
C ASP A 7 1.32 17.09 -9.59
N LEU A 8 0.99 17.19 -8.29
CA LEU A 8 0.03 16.27 -7.68
C LEU A 8 -1.35 16.94 -7.72
N ASN A 9 -2.29 16.33 -8.44
CA ASN A 9 -3.73 16.59 -8.29
C ASN A 9 -4.03 16.88 -6.81
N GLU A 10 -4.59 18.06 -6.54
CA GLU A 10 -4.98 18.51 -5.20
C GLU A 10 -5.65 17.35 -4.45
N LEU A 11 -4.98 16.84 -3.40
CA LEU A 11 -5.42 15.65 -2.67
C LEU A 11 -6.88 15.88 -2.23
N LYS A 12 -7.81 15.05 -2.70
CA LYS A 12 -9.22 15.15 -2.30
C LYS A 12 -9.52 14.07 -1.27
N VAL A 13 -9.86 14.50 -0.06
CA VAL A 13 -10.20 13.60 1.05
C VAL A 13 -11.70 13.61 1.21
N TYR A 14 -12.31 12.43 1.23
CA TYR A 14 -13.75 12.28 1.38
C TYR A 14 -14.09 11.60 2.70
N ALA A 15 -15.13 12.09 3.35
CA ALA A 15 -15.76 11.40 4.46
C ALA A 15 -16.54 10.18 3.94
N VAL A 16 -16.89 9.26 4.85
CA VAL A 16 -17.60 8.01 4.51
C VAL A 16 -18.99 8.27 3.89
N ASN A 17 -19.57 9.44 4.15
CA ASN A 17 -20.82 9.89 3.51
C ASN A 17 -20.62 10.50 2.11
N GLY A 18 -19.39 10.54 1.60
CA GLY A 18 -19.03 11.11 0.30
C GLY A 18 -18.80 12.63 0.31
N GLU A 19 -18.89 13.29 1.47
CA GLU A 19 -18.61 14.72 1.56
C GLU A 19 -17.11 15.00 1.50
N LEU A 20 -16.72 16.06 0.78
CA LEU A 20 -15.33 16.50 0.72
C LEU A 20 -14.92 17.08 2.07
N ILE A 21 -13.78 16.63 2.61
CA ILE A 21 -13.18 17.16 3.83
C ILE A 21 -12.24 18.30 3.45
N PRO A 22 -12.57 19.57 3.78
CA PRO A 22 -11.73 20.72 3.50
C PRO A 22 -10.47 20.76 4.39
N PHE A 23 -9.32 20.96 3.78
CA PHE A 23 -8.05 21.18 4.46
C PHE A 23 -7.19 22.18 3.66
N ASP A 24 -6.32 22.90 4.35
CA ASP A 24 -5.43 23.92 3.79
C ASP A 24 -4.02 23.39 3.51
N GLY A 25 -3.68 22.23 4.09
CA GLY A 25 -2.41 21.54 3.88
C GLY A 25 -2.29 20.30 4.77
N TRP A 26 -1.09 19.70 4.80
CA TRP A 26 -0.80 18.59 5.69
C TRP A 26 0.57 18.74 6.34
N VAL A 27 0.74 18.12 7.51
CA VAL A 27 2.00 18.10 8.26
C VAL A 27 2.19 16.73 8.90
N ALA A 28 3.40 16.18 8.85
CA ALA A 28 3.71 14.95 9.57
C ALA A 28 3.84 15.26 11.07
N ILE A 29 3.04 14.58 11.91
CA ILE A 29 3.06 14.74 13.36
C ILE A 29 3.34 13.38 14.00
N MET A 30 4.28 13.34 14.95
CA MET A 30 4.38 12.21 15.87
C MET A 30 3.20 12.26 16.83
N THR A 31 2.34 11.27 16.70
CA THR A 31 1.16 11.12 17.55
C THR A 31 1.36 10.03 18.57
N ASN A 32 0.90 10.32 19.77
CA ASN A 32 0.79 9.36 20.84
C ASN A 32 -0.64 9.43 21.39
N LEU A 33 -1.25 8.28 21.66
CA LEU A 33 -2.59 8.21 22.22
C LEU A 33 -2.51 8.42 23.76
N PRO A 34 -3.40 9.27 24.33
CA PRO A 34 -3.47 9.48 25.78
C PRO A 34 -3.58 8.16 26.56
N GLY A 35 -2.68 7.94 27.53
CA GLY A 35 -2.62 6.70 28.31
C GLY A 35 -1.57 5.68 27.81
N ASN A 36 -0.84 6.00 26.75
CA ASN A 36 0.34 5.25 26.32
C ASN A 36 1.64 5.87 26.87
N GLU A 37 2.27 5.16 27.81
CA GLU A 37 3.55 5.52 28.44
C GLU A 37 4.77 4.98 27.66
N GLU A 38 4.56 4.18 26.60
CA GLU A 38 5.66 3.56 25.85
C GLU A 38 6.00 4.37 24.58
N PRO A 39 7.21 4.97 24.49
CA PRO A 39 7.60 5.79 23.34
C PRO A 39 7.70 5.01 22.03
N SER A 40 7.91 3.69 22.10
CA SER A 40 7.99 2.78 20.94
C SER A 40 6.67 2.65 20.18
N LEU A 41 5.58 3.15 20.75
CA LEU A 41 4.23 3.12 20.20
C LEU A 41 3.76 4.48 19.64
N SER A 42 4.67 5.47 19.60
CA SER A 42 4.39 6.74 18.92
C SER A 42 4.49 6.56 17.41
N ILE A 43 3.51 7.07 16.66
CA ILE A 43 3.45 6.86 15.20
C ILE A 43 3.46 8.22 14.51
N SER A 44 4.33 8.33 13.51
CA SER A 44 4.41 9.49 12.63
C SER A 44 3.38 9.35 11.52
N VAL A 45 2.35 10.20 11.55
CA VAL A 45 1.29 10.18 10.53
C VAL A 45 1.07 11.57 9.93
N PRO A 46 0.66 11.66 8.66
CA PRO A 46 0.26 12.92 8.06
C PRO A 46 -1.06 13.41 8.68
N PHE A 47 -1.03 14.60 9.26
CA PHE A 47 -2.22 15.31 9.75
C PHE A 47 -2.66 16.35 8.73
N LEU A 48 -3.93 16.31 8.36
CA LEU A 48 -4.55 17.37 7.58
C LEU A 48 -4.78 18.58 8.48
N VAL A 49 -4.33 19.74 8.02
CA VAL A 49 -4.49 21.03 8.72
C VAL A 49 -5.62 21.77 8.05
N THR A 50 -6.57 22.27 8.84
CA THR A 50 -7.70 23.06 8.34
C THR A 50 -7.88 24.29 9.22
N SER A 51 -8.19 25.42 8.60
CA SER A 51 -8.55 26.68 9.22
C SER A 51 -9.99 26.67 9.75
N LEU A 52 -10.78 25.65 9.36
CA LEU A 52 -12.11 25.45 9.91
C LEU A 52 -12.04 24.98 11.35
N ALA A 53 -12.87 25.60 12.19
CA ALA A 53 -13.01 25.19 13.58
C ALA A 53 -13.72 23.82 13.64
N MET A 54 -12.94 22.78 13.94
CA MET A 54 -13.45 21.45 14.22
C MET A 54 -13.53 21.23 15.73
N GLU A 55 -14.68 20.79 16.24
CA GLU A 55 -14.84 20.50 17.67
C GLU A 55 -13.97 19.32 18.12
N ARG A 56 -13.67 18.38 17.21
CA ARG A 56 -12.86 17.19 17.47
C ARG A 56 -11.95 16.88 16.27
N PRO A 57 -10.71 16.42 16.51
CA PRO A 57 -9.84 15.97 15.44
C PRO A 57 -10.40 14.71 14.78
N LEU A 58 -10.22 14.60 13.46
CA LEU A 58 -10.52 13.38 12.71
C LEU A 58 -9.28 12.48 12.65
N VAL A 59 -9.47 11.18 12.84
CA VAL A 59 -8.44 10.16 12.67
C VAL A 59 -8.88 9.23 11.56
N GLY A 60 -8.08 9.13 10.50
CA GLY A 60 -8.35 8.22 9.38
C GLY A 60 -8.19 6.76 9.78
N PHE A 61 -8.90 5.87 9.09
CA PHE A 61 -8.81 4.42 9.32
C PHE A 61 -7.39 3.89 9.13
N ASN A 62 -6.66 4.36 8.12
CA ASN A 62 -5.29 3.93 7.84
C ASN A 62 -4.35 4.20 9.03
N VAL A 63 -4.60 5.27 9.79
CA VAL A 63 -3.82 5.57 11.01
C VAL A 63 -4.11 4.54 12.10
N LEU A 64 -5.38 4.16 12.27
CA LEU A 64 -5.78 3.12 13.22
C LEU A 64 -5.20 1.74 12.81
N GLU A 65 -5.20 1.43 11.53
CA GLU A 65 -4.61 0.21 10.98
C GLU A 65 -3.11 0.13 11.27
N GLU A 66 -2.34 1.18 10.97
CA GLU A 66 -0.91 1.24 11.29
C GLU A 66 -0.63 1.11 12.80
N ILE A 67 -1.47 1.72 13.66
CA ILE A 67 -1.40 1.54 15.11
C ILE A 67 -1.57 0.07 15.52
N ILE A 68 -2.42 -0.68 14.81
CA ILE A 68 -2.79 -2.06 15.15
C ILE A 68 -1.79 -3.08 14.59
N GLN A 69 -1.40 -2.92 13.32
CA GLN A 69 -0.54 -3.87 12.61
C GLN A 69 0.88 -3.90 13.19
N GLY A 70 1.36 -2.79 13.77
CA GLY A 70 2.69 -2.71 14.37
C GLY A 70 2.94 -3.67 15.54
N GLN A 71 1.92 -4.07 16.32
CA GLN A 71 2.07 -4.96 17.48
C GLN A 71 0.77 -5.71 17.87
N PRO A 72 0.44 -6.83 17.21
CA PRO A 72 -0.91 -7.43 17.23
C PRO A 72 -1.33 -8.09 18.55
N GLU A 73 -0.42 -8.65 19.35
CA GLU A 73 -0.81 -9.53 20.48
C GLU A 73 -0.82 -8.84 21.85
N ARG A 74 -0.01 -7.79 22.05
CA ARG A 74 0.14 -7.12 23.37
C ARG A 74 -0.72 -5.86 23.52
N LEU A 75 -1.21 -5.30 22.41
CA LEU A 75 -1.88 -4.01 22.41
C LEU A 75 -3.40 -4.09 22.32
N ILE A 76 -4.04 -5.25 22.23
CA ILE A 76 -5.51 -5.33 22.10
C ILE A 76 -6.22 -4.66 23.29
N CYS A 77 -5.84 -5.03 24.51
CA CYS A 77 -6.41 -4.43 25.71
C CYS A 77 -6.04 -2.95 25.83
N THR A 78 -4.81 -2.60 25.48
CA THR A 78 -4.31 -1.21 25.48
C THR A 78 -5.09 -0.37 24.48
N LEU A 79 -5.33 -0.86 23.27
CA LEU A 79 -5.99 -0.16 22.19
C LEU A 79 -7.48 -0.04 22.41
N VAL A 80 -8.15 -1.09 22.90
CA VAL A 80 -9.55 -0.97 23.34
C VAL A 80 -9.65 0.11 24.40
N LYS A 81 -8.71 0.14 25.36
CA LYS A 81 -8.66 1.18 26.39
C LYS A 81 -8.38 2.56 25.79
N LEU A 82 -7.44 2.70 24.85
CA LEU A 82 -7.12 3.96 24.18
C LEU A 82 -8.30 4.48 23.34
N LEU A 83 -9.02 3.60 22.64
CA LEU A 83 -10.23 3.97 21.89
C LEU A 83 -11.37 4.41 22.84
N CYS A 84 -11.49 3.76 24.00
CA CYS A 84 -12.42 4.20 25.05
C CYS A 84 -12.02 5.56 25.63
N ASP A 85 -10.75 5.74 25.98
CA ASP A 85 -10.28 6.87 26.77
C ASP A 85 -10.01 8.11 25.89
N ALA A 86 -9.37 7.95 24.74
CA ALA A 86 -8.98 9.04 23.85
C ALA A 86 -10.09 9.47 22.89
N ILE A 87 -10.90 8.53 22.42
CA ILE A 87 -11.93 8.76 21.39
C ILE A 87 -13.36 8.63 21.96
N SER A 88 -13.50 8.33 23.26
CA SER A 88 -14.81 8.18 23.93
C SER A 88 -15.72 7.14 23.27
N VAL A 89 -15.14 6.08 22.69
CA VAL A 89 -15.89 5.00 22.04
C VAL A 89 -16.36 3.99 23.09
N PRO A 90 -17.64 3.55 23.08
CA PRO A 90 -18.10 2.50 23.97
C PRO A 90 -17.26 1.22 23.82
N VAL A 91 -16.93 0.56 24.93
CA VAL A 91 -16.02 -0.60 24.96
C VAL A 91 -16.37 -1.70 23.96
N GLU A 92 -17.66 -1.97 23.75
CA GLU A 92 -18.09 -3.00 22.79
C GLU A 92 -17.87 -2.57 21.33
N LYS A 93 -18.01 -1.26 21.03
CA LYS A 93 -17.66 -0.72 19.71
C LYS A 93 -16.14 -0.69 19.51
N ALA A 94 -15.38 -0.35 20.55
CA ALA A 94 -13.92 -0.39 20.51
C ALA A 94 -13.41 -1.80 20.22
N LYS A 95 -13.92 -2.83 20.92
CA LYS A 95 -13.61 -4.24 20.62
C LYS A 95 -13.99 -4.64 19.21
N ALA A 96 -15.16 -4.22 18.71
CA ALA A 96 -15.58 -4.51 17.35
C ALA A 96 -14.66 -3.89 16.30
N ILE A 97 -14.20 -2.64 16.51
CA ILE A 97 -13.24 -1.96 15.63
C ILE A 97 -11.90 -2.72 15.63
N VAL A 98 -11.38 -3.07 16.80
CA VAL A 98 -10.12 -3.82 16.90
C VAL A 98 -10.24 -5.20 16.23
N SER A 99 -11.35 -5.91 16.48
CA SER A 99 -11.60 -7.21 15.86
C SER A 99 -11.72 -7.11 14.34
N PHE A 100 -12.40 -6.08 13.81
CA PHE A 100 -12.55 -5.88 12.37
C PHE A 100 -11.18 -5.66 11.70
N ILE A 101 -10.34 -4.85 12.32
CA ILE A 101 -9.00 -4.55 11.78
C ILE A 101 -8.09 -5.78 11.86
N GLN A 102 -8.21 -6.61 12.90
CA GLN A 102 -7.47 -7.87 13.03
C GLN A 102 -7.94 -8.99 12.10
N THR A 103 -9.19 -8.96 11.65
CA THR A 103 -9.72 -9.95 10.69
C THR A 103 -9.24 -9.69 9.26
N VAL A 104 -8.60 -8.55 9.00
CA VAL A 104 -7.81 -8.37 7.79
C VAL A 104 -6.59 -9.27 7.96
N GLU A 105 -6.63 -10.47 7.37
CA GLU A 105 -5.43 -11.31 7.28
C GLU A 105 -4.29 -10.42 6.79
N PRO A 106 -3.06 -10.55 7.33
CA PRO A 106 -1.89 -10.00 6.68
C PRO A 106 -1.75 -10.77 5.38
N SER A 107 -2.50 -10.34 4.37
CA SER A 107 -2.30 -10.78 3.02
C SER A 107 -0.83 -10.46 2.80
N THR A 108 -0.02 -11.50 2.61
CA THR A 108 1.26 -11.30 1.96
C THR A 108 0.94 -11.04 0.49
N SER A 109 0.25 -9.91 0.28
CA SER A 109 -0.17 -9.32 -0.98
C SER A 109 1.04 -8.90 -1.79
N GLN A 110 2.25 -9.07 -1.24
CA GLN A 110 3.49 -8.72 -1.87
C GLN A 110 4.44 -9.91 -1.97
N GLY A 111 5.13 -10.00 -3.10
CA GLY A 111 6.10 -11.06 -3.39
C GLY A 111 7.34 -10.50 -4.07
N ARG A 112 8.53 -10.87 -3.59
CA ARG A 112 9.80 -10.47 -4.21
C ARG A 112 9.99 -11.17 -5.55
N LEU A 113 9.97 -10.41 -6.64
CA LEU A 113 10.19 -10.92 -7.98
C LEU A 113 11.68 -11.14 -8.27
N ARG A 114 12.00 -12.32 -8.79
CA ARG A 114 13.36 -12.72 -9.16
C ARG A 114 13.40 -13.27 -10.58
N THR A 115 14.55 -13.10 -11.22
CA THR A 115 14.83 -13.73 -12.51
C THR A 115 14.99 -15.24 -12.38
N GLY A 116 14.91 -15.92 -13.53
CA GLY A 116 15.04 -17.36 -13.60
C GLY A 116 16.43 -17.88 -13.22
N VAL A 117 16.61 -19.19 -13.39
CA VAL A 117 17.87 -19.89 -13.13
C VAL A 117 18.93 -19.65 -14.19
N ASN A 118 18.59 -18.95 -15.27
CA ASN A 118 19.50 -18.65 -16.36
C ASN A 118 20.12 -17.27 -16.18
N TYR A 119 21.35 -17.16 -16.62
CA TYR A 119 22.04 -15.89 -16.73
C TYR A 119 21.51 -15.17 -17.98
N ILE A 120 21.27 -13.87 -17.86
CA ILE A 120 20.68 -13.06 -18.93
C ILE A 120 21.65 -11.94 -19.27
N VAL A 121 21.87 -11.72 -20.57
CA VAL A 121 22.61 -10.55 -21.06
C VAL A 121 21.59 -9.62 -21.68
N ILE A 122 21.59 -8.36 -21.25
CA ILE A 122 20.76 -7.30 -21.82
C ILE A 122 21.65 -6.46 -22.73
N PRO A 123 21.49 -6.56 -24.06
CA PRO A 123 22.39 -5.89 -24.99
C PRO A 123 22.36 -4.37 -24.85
N ALA A 124 23.48 -3.73 -25.17
CA ALA A 124 23.59 -2.27 -25.18
C ALA A 124 22.49 -1.61 -26.02
N GLY A 125 21.81 -0.60 -25.46
CA GLY A 125 20.77 0.17 -26.14
C GLY A 125 19.48 -0.60 -26.44
N GLN A 126 19.24 -1.75 -25.82
CA GLN A 126 18.08 -2.60 -26.08
C GLN A 126 17.21 -2.82 -24.85
N VAL A 127 15.94 -3.15 -25.09
CA VAL A 127 15.01 -3.64 -24.07
C VAL A 127 14.86 -5.14 -24.23
N THR A 128 15.09 -5.89 -23.16
CA THR A 128 14.89 -7.33 -23.10
C THR A 128 13.70 -7.68 -22.22
N TRP A 129 12.82 -8.55 -22.71
CA TRP A 129 11.66 -9.03 -21.97
C TRP A 129 12.04 -10.22 -21.09
N VAL A 130 12.15 -9.98 -19.78
CA VAL A 130 12.64 -10.96 -18.81
C VAL A 130 11.47 -11.67 -18.14
N ARG A 131 11.38 -12.99 -18.39
CA ARG A 131 10.41 -13.87 -17.74
C ARG A 131 10.80 -14.15 -16.29
N CYS A 132 9.91 -13.78 -15.36
CA CYS A 132 10.11 -13.91 -13.93
C CYS A 132 8.97 -14.72 -13.31
N HIS A 133 9.30 -15.70 -12.46
CA HIS A 133 8.28 -16.52 -11.81
C HIS A 133 7.60 -15.75 -10.67
N VAL A 134 6.27 -15.83 -10.63
CA VAL A 134 5.50 -15.26 -9.53
C VAL A 134 5.81 -16.07 -8.27
N PRO A 135 6.17 -15.41 -7.14
CA PRO A 135 6.38 -16.08 -5.87
C PRO A 135 5.14 -16.85 -5.41
N GLN A 136 5.33 -18.01 -4.77
CA GLN A 136 4.22 -18.81 -4.22
C GLN A 136 3.45 -18.09 -3.11
N THR A 137 4.03 -17.04 -2.53
CA THR A 137 3.39 -16.21 -1.51
C THR A 137 2.30 -15.30 -2.08
N LEU A 138 2.36 -14.99 -3.39
CA LEU A 138 1.36 -14.17 -4.06
C LEU A 138 0.22 -15.06 -4.56
N ASN A 139 -1.02 -14.63 -4.39
CA ASN A 139 -2.16 -15.35 -4.95
C ASN A 139 -2.08 -15.33 -6.49
N SER A 140 -1.85 -16.50 -7.08
CA SER A 140 -1.73 -16.64 -8.54
C SER A 140 -3.08 -16.60 -9.27
N SER A 141 -4.19 -16.48 -8.52
CA SER A 141 -5.52 -16.22 -9.07
C SER A 141 -5.65 -14.78 -9.57
N ASP A 142 -4.78 -13.89 -9.11
CA ASP A 142 -4.79 -12.49 -9.49
C ASP A 142 -4.30 -12.34 -10.93
N ARG A 143 -5.14 -11.71 -11.75
CA ARG A 143 -4.81 -11.54 -13.17
C ARG A 143 -3.82 -10.41 -13.39
N LEU A 144 -3.92 -9.33 -12.60
CA LEU A 144 -3.10 -8.14 -12.73
C LEU A 144 -2.38 -7.83 -11.42
N VAL A 145 -1.11 -7.45 -11.51
CA VAL A 145 -0.26 -7.12 -10.38
C VAL A 145 0.54 -5.86 -10.64
N LEU A 146 0.81 -5.11 -9.59
CA LEU A 146 1.71 -3.95 -9.64
C LEU A 146 3.14 -4.44 -9.42
N PHE A 147 4.05 -4.08 -10.31
CA PHE A 147 5.47 -4.29 -10.14
C PHE A 147 6.16 -2.97 -9.81
N GLU A 148 6.96 -2.98 -8.76
CA GLU A 148 7.85 -1.88 -8.38
C GLU A 148 9.29 -2.36 -8.40
N ALA A 149 10.15 -1.65 -9.14
CA ALA A 149 11.57 -1.98 -9.22
C ALA A 149 12.27 -1.74 -7.87
N ASP A 150 13.34 -2.50 -7.63
CA ASP A 150 14.17 -2.32 -6.44
C ASP A 150 15.31 -1.35 -6.71
N GLU A 151 15.02 -0.08 -6.42
CA GLU A 151 15.94 1.05 -6.56
C GLU A 151 17.21 0.91 -5.71
N SER A 152 17.20 0.07 -4.67
CA SER A 152 18.36 -0.15 -3.81
C SER A 152 19.36 -1.17 -4.38
N SER A 153 19.00 -1.87 -5.45
CA SER A 153 19.81 -2.96 -5.99
C SER A 153 20.97 -2.45 -6.84
N HIS A 154 22.20 -2.62 -6.35
CA HIS A 154 23.42 -2.35 -7.14
C HIS A 154 23.50 -3.15 -8.44
N GLN A 155 22.80 -4.29 -8.55
CA GLN A 155 22.77 -5.10 -9.76
C GLN A 155 21.87 -4.49 -10.86
N LEU A 156 20.96 -3.59 -10.49
CA LEU A 156 20.00 -2.97 -11.40
C LEU A 156 20.36 -1.53 -11.76
N VAL A 157 21.39 -0.94 -11.13
CA VAL A 157 21.74 0.48 -11.28
C VAL A 157 22.00 0.94 -12.72
N GLN A 158 22.36 0.01 -13.62
CA GLN A 158 22.62 0.28 -15.05
C GLN A 158 21.44 -0.09 -15.96
N LEU A 159 20.35 -0.57 -15.37
CA LEU A 159 19.18 -1.08 -16.06
C LEU A 159 17.99 -0.19 -15.73
N ASP A 160 17.14 -0.05 -16.73
CA ASP A 160 15.90 0.70 -16.65
C ASP A 160 14.75 -0.30 -16.48
N LEU A 161 14.17 -0.34 -15.29
CA LEU A 161 13.02 -1.16 -14.96
C LEU A 161 11.85 -0.22 -14.66
N GLY A 162 10.84 -0.25 -15.52
CA GLY A 162 9.63 0.53 -15.27
C GLY A 162 8.77 -0.10 -14.18
N THR A 163 8.30 0.72 -13.25
CA THR A 163 7.14 0.40 -12.39
C THR A 163 5.89 0.36 -13.24
N GLY A 164 5.02 -0.63 -13.02
CA GLY A 164 3.79 -0.72 -13.80
C GLY A 164 2.94 -1.94 -13.53
N LEU A 165 1.82 -1.99 -14.25
CA LEU A 165 0.84 -3.07 -14.16
C LEU A 165 1.22 -4.20 -15.13
N PHE A 166 1.26 -5.42 -14.61
CA PHE A 166 1.59 -6.61 -15.38
C PHE A 166 0.55 -7.70 -15.20
N GLU A 167 0.29 -8.43 -16.29
CA GLU A 167 -0.61 -9.58 -16.26
C GLU A 167 0.16 -10.85 -15.87
N ILE A 168 -0.38 -11.60 -14.89
CA ILE A 168 0.14 -12.92 -14.54
C ILE A 168 -0.27 -13.90 -15.65
N GLN A 169 0.72 -14.51 -16.28
CA GLN A 169 0.52 -15.56 -17.27
C GLN A 169 0.46 -16.93 -16.57
N THR A 170 -0.72 -17.53 -16.57
CA THR A 170 -1.00 -18.83 -15.94
C THR A 170 -0.70 -19.98 -16.90
N HIS A 171 0.54 -20.48 -16.82
CA HIS A 171 0.93 -21.78 -17.39
C HIS A 171 1.18 -22.78 -16.25
N ALA A 172 1.90 -23.89 -16.50
CA ALA A 172 2.27 -24.86 -15.46
C ALA A 172 2.97 -24.24 -14.24
N LYS A 173 3.65 -23.10 -14.42
CA LYS A 173 4.14 -22.21 -13.35
C LYS A 173 3.81 -20.76 -13.70
N PRO A 174 3.07 -20.02 -12.86
CA PRO A 174 2.77 -18.61 -13.09
C PRO A 174 4.02 -17.75 -13.26
N TYR A 175 3.96 -16.78 -14.17
CA TYR A 175 5.05 -15.84 -14.41
C TYR A 175 4.53 -14.49 -14.91
N VAL A 176 5.38 -13.47 -14.76
CA VAL A 176 5.23 -12.15 -15.38
C VAL A 176 6.42 -11.89 -16.29
N THR A 177 6.25 -11.04 -17.30
CA THR A 177 7.34 -10.67 -18.22
C THR A 177 7.63 -9.19 -18.04
N ILE A 178 8.81 -8.88 -17.47
CA ILE A 178 9.21 -7.51 -17.14
C ILE A 178 10.11 -6.97 -18.26
N PRO A 179 9.81 -5.81 -18.85
CA PRO A 179 10.72 -5.14 -19.77
C PRO A 179 11.88 -4.57 -18.98
N VAL A 180 13.10 -4.92 -19.39
CA VAL A 180 14.33 -4.41 -18.78
C VAL A 180 15.16 -3.74 -19.86
N GLY A 181 15.25 -2.41 -19.77
CA GLY A 181 16.03 -1.58 -20.67
C GLY A 181 17.48 -1.50 -20.26
N ASN A 182 18.38 -1.49 -21.24
CA ASN A 182 19.78 -1.15 -21.04
C ASN A 182 20.10 0.09 -21.89
N ASN A 183 20.09 1.27 -21.25
CA ASN A 183 20.40 2.54 -21.90
C ASN A 183 21.91 2.84 -21.97
N THR A 184 22.76 1.89 -21.56
CA THR A 184 24.21 2.02 -21.62
C THR A 184 24.78 1.65 -22.99
N LYS A 185 26.10 1.84 -23.15
CA LYS A 185 26.83 1.54 -24.39
C LYS A 185 27.51 0.17 -24.39
N HIS A 186 27.27 -0.64 -23.36
CA HIS A 186 27.84 -1.98 -23.22
C HIS A 186 26.76 -2.96 -22.77
N ASP A 187 27.00 -4.24 -23.00
CA ASP A 187 26.09 -5.29 -22.56
C ASP A 187 26.11 -5.38 -21.04
N VAL A 188 24.92 -5.43 -20.44
CA VAL A 188 24.77 -5.56 -18.99
C VAL A 188 24.35 -6.99 -18.66
N ALA A 189 25.13 -7.59 -17.77
CA ALA A 189 24.91 -8.92 -17.25
C ALA A 189 23.92 -8.92 -16.09
N LEU A 190 22.86 -9.70 -16.20
CA LEU A 190 21.93 -9.93 -15.10
C LEU A 190 22.10 -11.36 -14.55
N PRO A 191 22.64 -11.50 -13.32
CA PRO A 191 22.87 -12.80 -12.71
C PRO A 191 21.59 -13.62 -12.51
N ARG A 192 21.79 -14.93 -12.29
CA ARG A 192 20.71 -15.88 -11.99
C ARG A 192 20.04 -15.48 -10.67
N LYS A 193 18.71 -15.59 -10.61
CA LYS A 193 17.92 -15.27 -9.41
C LYS A 193 18.10 -13.85 -8.87
N THR A 194 18.56 -12.91 -9.72
CA THR A 194 18.64 -11.50 -9.35
C THR A 194 17.26 -10.98 -9.00
N ALA A 195 17.18 -10.28 -7.88
CA ALA A 195 15.94 -9.68 -7.42
C ALA A 195 15.69 -8.40 -8.21
N LEU A 196 14.53 -8.32 -8.87
CA LEU A 196 14.17 -7.19 -9.73
C LEU A 196 13.34 -6.16 -8.99
N GLY A 197 12.42 -6.62 -8.13
CA GLY A 197 11.45 -5.73 -7.49
C GLY A 197 10.42 -6.47 -6.65
N ILE A 198 9.35 -5.78 -6.30
CA ILE A 198 8.21 -6.30 -5.55
C ILE A 198 7.02 -6.41 -6.50
N LEU A 199 6.31 -7.53 -6.47
CA LEU A 199 4.96 -7.65 -7.01
C LEU A 199 3.96 -7.42 -5.90
N GLN A 200 2.91 -6.64 -6.16
CA GLN A 200 1.84 -6.35 -5.23
C GLN A 200 0.48 -6.68 -5.85
N HIS A 201 -0.44 -7.17 -5.02
CA HIS A 201 -1.85 -7.33 -5.35
C HIS A 201 -2.53 -5.97 -5.50
N ILE A 202 -3.51 -5.89 -6.40
CA ILE A 202 -4.31 -4.70 -6.63
C ILE A 202 -5.75 -5.05 -6.30
N GLU A 203 -6.30 -4.39 -5.29
CA GLU A 203 -7.67 -4.65 -4.81
C GLU A 203 -8.75 -4.11 -5.74
N GLY A 204 -8.44 -3.13 -6.59
CA GLY A 204 -9.38 -2.59 -7.57
C GLY A 204 -8.80 -1.50 -8.46
N PHE A 205 -9.54 -1.18 -9.52
CA PHE A 205 -9.27 -0.06 -10.42
C PHE A 205 -10.33 1.01 -10.21
N VAL A 206 -9.92 2.27 -10.14
CA VAL A 206 -10.85 3.40 -10.22
C VAL A 206 -10.82 3.89 -11.66
N ASP A 207 -11.92 3.69 -12.39
CA ASP A 207 -12.08 4.28 -13.72
C ASP A 207 -12.19 5.79 -13.58
N ALA A 208 -11.24 6.51 -14.19
CA ALA A 208 -11.19 7.98 -14.15
C ALA A 208 -12.40 8.65 -14.85
N ASP A 209 -13.14 7.92 -15.68
CA ASP A 209 -14.22 8.43 -16.54
C ASP A 209 -15.64 7.96 -16.14
N SER A 210 -15.81 7.25 -15.03
CA SER A 210 -17.15 6.83 -14.61
C SER A 210 -17.83 7.92 -13.77
N PRO A 211 -18.96 8.51 -14.21
CA PRO A 211 -19.76 9.34 -13.32
C PRO A 211 -20.32 8.46 -12.20
N ASP A 212 -19.97 8.79 -10.96
CA ASP A 212 -20.35 8.10 -9.73
C ASP A 212 -21.78 7.54 -9.77
N LYS A 213 -21.90 6.22 -9.88
CA LYS A 213 -23.16 5.54 -9.61
C LYS A 213 -23.05 4.89 -8.24
N PRO A 214 -23.78 5.38 -7.21
CA PRO A 214 -23.75 4.76 -5.90
C PRO A 214 -24.38 3.37 -5.99
N THR A 215 -23.54 2.33 -5.99
CA THR A 215 -24.02 0.97 -5.74
C THR A 215 -24.00 0.76 -4.23
N SER A 216 -25.05 1.24 -3.57
CA SER A 216 -25.36 0.82 -2.21
C SER A 216 -26.58 -0.09 -2.24
N THR A 217 -26.34 -1.38 -2.11
CA THR A 217 -27.34 -2.33 -1.60
C THR A 217 -26.70 -3.12 -0.48
N ALA A 218 -26.64 -2.50 0.69
CA ALA A 218 -26.57 -3.23 1.95
C ALA A 218 -28.02 -3.49 2.42
N THR A 219 -28.50 -4.70 2.18
CA THR A 219 -29.79 -5.17 2.68
C THR A 219 -29.69 -5.38 4.18
N VAL A 220 -30.29 -4.49 4.97
CA VAL A 220 -30.46 -4.69 6.42
C VAL A 220 -31.63 -5.64 6.63
N ASN A 221 -31.33 -6.91 6.86
CA ASN A 221 -32.32 -7.85 7.38
C ASN A 221 -32.52 -7.56 8.86
N SER A 222 -33.66 -6.95 9.17
CA SER A 222 -34.20 -6.88 10.54
C SER A 222 -35.42 -7.80 10.60
N THR A 223 -35.42 -8.70 11.57
CA THR A 223 -36.61 -9.47 11.96
C THR A 223 -36.72 -9.49 13.49
N PRO A 224 -37.97 -9.56 14.00
CA PRO A 224 -38.44 -8.88 15.20
C PRO A 224 -38.03 -9.50 16.54
#